data_AF-A0A132A8E2-F1
#
_entry.id   AF-A0A132A8E2-F1
#
_cell.length_a   1.000
_cell.length_b   1.000
_cell.length_c   1.000
_cell.angle_alpha   90.00
_cell.angle_beta   90.00
_cell.angle_gamma   90.00
#
_symmetry.space_group_name_H-M   'P 1'
#
loop_
_entity.id
_entity.type
_entity.pdbx_description
1 polymer ?
#
loop_
_entity_poly.entity_id
_entity_poly.type
_entity_poly.pdbx_seq_one_letter_code
_entity_poly.pdbx_strand_id
1 'polypeptide(L)'
;MSIIDKESDEFSVKGSRETVDYSGKVTLPKWADMEKIRLAQKLHNRYRFSLSIAHLDGLLCLVFIETIHRTLSNTGKSDSYVALFRRYFDTLMHVKKWYENDFWIENNPGYQSLQEVKEMHRRVSDSQNKNLKDGDVRSISLKDMALTQFAFIGFIILCPEQLGFSTKKKDLEAVAHFWAVCGSMLGIPDEYNLCLGEYDRINRRCRKILDEDFRPRMEEFSNKSSEMSEKIYFVYNRVIALFSYKATMKYLFDTLQLQCPFQMNLFDSSVLAVMKIIMKLFYRFTI
;
A
#
# COMPACT_ATOMS: atom_id res chain seq x y z
N MET A 1 0.49 8.45 21.45
CA MET A 1 -0.79 7.80 21.06
C MET A 1 -1.07 8.21 19.62
N SER A 2 -1.35 7.26 18.71
CA SER A 2 -1.58 7.60 17.30
C SER A 2 -2.89 8.37 17.13
N ILE A 3 -2.93 9.31 16.19
CA ILE A 3 -4.17 9.99 15.80
C ILE A 3 -5.19 9.03 15.19
N ILE A 4 -4.73 7.91 14.59
CA ILE A 4 -5.59 6.87 14.01
C ILE A 4 -6.40 6.14 15.11
N ASP A 5 -5.84 6.04 16.32
CA ASP A 5 -6.50 5.41 17.47
C ASP A 5 -7.63 6.27 18.07
N LYS A 6 -7.69 7.56 17.73
CA LYS A 6 -8.69 8.51 18.25
C LYS A 6 -9.99 8.44 17.44
N GLU A 7 -10.97 9.29 17.76
CA GLU A 7 -12.21 9.41 16.97
C GLU A 7 -11.90 9.64 15.48
N SER A 8 -12.75 9.10 14.59
CA SER A 8 -12.56 9.08 13.11
C SER A 8 -12.23 10.45 12.53
N ASP A 9 -12.81 11.49 13.10
CA ASP A 9 -12.77 12.84 12.54
C ASP A 9 -11.39 13.48 12.67
N GLU A 10 -10.59 13.16 13.70
CA GLU A 10 -9.25 13.76 13.82
C GLU A 10 -8.33 13.25 12.71
N PHE A 11 -8.24 11.93 12.51
CA PHE A 11 -7.44 11.36 11.43
C PHE A 11 -7.95 11.79 10.04
N SER A 12 -9.27 11.78 9.84
CA SER A 12 -9.87 12.11 8.55
C SER A 12 -9.77 13.59 8.19
N VAL A 13 -10.08 14.49 9.12
CA VAL A 13 -10.15 15.94 8.87
C VAL A 13 -8.76 16.57 9.00
N LYS A 14 -8.05 16.34 10.11
CA LYS A 14 -6.72 16.95 10.31
C LYS A 14 -5.70 16.33 9.36
N GLY A 15 -5.67 15.00 9.29
CA GLY A 15 -4.72 14.27 8.45
C GLY A 15 -4.85 14.55 6.96
N SER A 16 -6.03 14.92 6.46
CA SER A 16 -6.23 15.27 5.04
C SER A 16 -5.81 16.70 4.70
N ARG A 17 -5.57 17.55 5.69
CA ARG A 17 -5.23 18.98 5.53
C ARG A 17 -3.76 19.28 5.81
N GLU A 18 -3.05 18.35 6.41
CA GLU A 18 -1.62 18.44 6.74
C GLU A 18 -0.78 17.60 5.76
N THR A 19 0.42 18.07 5.45
CA THR A 19 1.40 17.35 4.61
C THR A 19 2.60 16.93 5.45
N VAL A 20 3.36 15.96 4.95
CA VAL A 20 4.68 15.62 5.50
C VAL A 20 5.60 16.84 5.45
N ASP A 21 6.36 17.08 6.52
CA ASP A 21 7.51 17.98 6.49
C ASP A 21 8.73 17.25 5.88
N TYR A 22 9.04 17.61 4.64
CA TYR A 22 10.14 17.00 3.89
C TYR A 22 11.51 17.63 4.18
N SER A 23 11.60 18.70 4.99
CA SER A 23 12.85 19.42 5.26
C SER A 23 13.85 18.63 6.10
N GLY A 24 13.37 17.69 6.92
CA GLY A 24 14.19 16.86 7.78
C GLY A 24 15.09 15.89 7.02
N LYS A 25 16.32 15.68 7.52
CA LYS A 25 17.18 14.59 7.05
C LYS A 25 16.52 13.24 7.32
N VAL A 26 16.71 12.30 6.41
CA VAL A 26 16.24 10.93 6.63
C VAL A 26 17.17 10.22 7.58
N THR A 27 16.63 9.83 8.73
CA THR A 27 17.37 9.13 9.77
C THR A 27 16.61 7.89 10.19
N LEU A 28 17.34 6.83 10.52
CA LEU A 28 16.76 5.66 11.15
C LEU A 28 16.14 6.07 12.51
N PRO A 29 14.83 5.81 12.75
CA PRO A 29 14.21 6.15 14.03
C PRO A 29 14.85 5.37 15.18
N LYS A 30 14.91 5.99 16.38
CA LYS A 30 15.53 5.39 17.57
C LYS A 30 14.86 4.09 18.03
N TRP A 31 13.57 3.94 17.72
CA TRP A 31 12.79 2.74 18.03
C TRP A 31 12.94 1.63 16.99
N ALA A 32 13.77 1.82 15.95
CA ALA A 32 14.00 0.80 14.92
C ALA A 32 14.65 -0.46 15.52
N ASP A 33 13.88 -1.54 15.52
CA ASP A 33 14.35 -2.90 15.81
C ASP A 33 14.94 -3.56 14.56
N MET A 34 16.26 -3.73 14.57
CA MET A 34 17.00 -4.33 13.45
C MET A 34 16.68 -5.81 13.25
N GLU A 35 16.35 -6.56 14.30
CA GLU A 35 16.01 -7.97 14.16
C GLU A 35 14.70 -8.15 13.40
N LYS A 36 13.70 -7.31 13.70
CA LYS A 36 12.44 -7.27 12.96
C LYS A 36 12.62 -6.87 11.51
N ILE A 37 13.45 -5.86 11.22
CA ILE A 37 13.77 -5.45 9.85
C ILE A 37 14.41 -6.62 9.09
N ARG A 38 15.42 -7.27 9.66
CA ARG A 38 16.10 -8.43 9.04
C ARG A 38 15.15 -9.61 8.85
N LEU A 39 14.25 -9.85 9.79
CA LEU A 39 13.22 -10.89 9.66
C LEU A 39 12.26 -10.56 8.52
N ALA A 40 11.79 -9.31 8.39
CA ALA A 40 10.94 -8.89 7.27
C ALA A 40 11.61 -9.09 5.91
N GLN A 41 12.91 -8.79 5.77
CA GLN A 41 13.67 -9.05 4.55
C GLN A 41 13.73 -10.56 4.22
N LYS A 42 13.93 -11.43 5.24
CA LYS A 42 13.87 -12.89 5.07
C LYS A 42 12.47 -13.37 4.67
N LEU A 43 11.44 -12.82 5.30
CA LEU A 43 10.03 -13.12 4.98
C LEU A 43 9.69 -12.68 3.57
N HIS A 44 10.19 -11.53 3.10
CA HIS A 44 10.01 -11.10 1.72
C HIS A 44 10.59 -12.11 0.72
N ASN A 45 11.77 -12.66 0.99
CA ASN A 45 12.34 -13.69 0.11
C ASN A 45 11.53 -14.99 0.11
N ARG A 46 10.99 -15.40 1.26
CA ARG A 46 10.17 -16.62 1.42
C ARG A 46 8.76 -16.47 0.84
N TYR A 47 8.13 -15.32 1.03
CA TYR A 47 6.74 -15.03 0.68
C TYR A 47 6.62 -13.97 -0.43
N ARG A 48 7.60 -13.91 -1.35
CA ARG A 48 7.68 -12.85 -2.38
C ARG A 48 6.40 -12.74 -3.19
N PHE A 49 5.80 -13.86 -3.57
CA PHE A 49 4.56 -13.89 -4.35
C PHE A 49 3.37 -13.32 -3.56
N SER A 50 3.19 -13.78 -2.31
CA SER A 50 2.14 -13.31 -1.40
C SER A 50 2.22 -11.80 -1.15
N LEU A 51 3.41 -11.28 -0.87
CA LEU A 51 3.62 -9.85 -0.64
C LEU A 51 3.39 -9.04 -1.92
N SER A 52 3.83 -9.53 -3.09
CA SER A 52 3.57 -8.86 -4.37
C SER A 52 2.07 -8.75 -4.68
N ILE A 53 1.29 -9.82 -4.44
CA ILE A 53 -0.17 -9.77 -4.59
C ILE A 53 -0.77 -8.77 -3.61
N ALA A 54 -0.37 -8.81 -2.33
CA ALA A 54 -0.90 -7.89 -1.33
C ALA A 54 -0.64 -6.42 -1.67
N HIS A 55 0.57 -6.10 -2.14
CA HIS A 55 0.91 -4.74 -2.60
C HIS A 55 0.05 -4.33 -3.81
N LEU A 56 -0.21 -5.26 -4.74
CA LEU A 56 -1.06 -5.00 -5.90
C LEU A 56 -2.52 -4.78 -5.48
N ASP A 57 -3.11 -5.68 -4.70
CA ASP A 57 -4.49 -5.56 -4.19
C ASP A 57 -4.68 -4.25 -3.43
N GLY A 58 -3.70 -3.90 -2.60
CA GLY A 58 -3.56 -2.60 -1.97
C GLY A 58 -3.67 -1.43 -2.93
N LEU A 59 -2.84 -1.44 -3.97
CA LEU A 59 -2.80 -0.39 -4.98
C LEU A 59 -4.11 -0.29 -5.78
N LEU A 60 -4.70 -1.43 -6.16
CA LEU A 60 -5.99 -1.48 -6.89
C LEU A 60 -7.10 -0.84 -6.05
N CYS A 61 -7.11 -1.08 -4.74
CA CYS A 61 -8.01 -0.42 -3.78
C CYS A 61 -7.68 1.06 -3.59
N LEU A 62 -6.39 1.41 -3.49
CA LEU A 62 -5.93 2.77 -3.17
C LEU A 62 -6.36 3.80 -4.22
N VAL A 63 -6.45 3.43 -5.50
CA VAL A 63 -6.89 4.34 -6.56
C VAL A 63 -8.39 4.65 -6.56
N PHE A 64 -9.18 4.00 -5.69
CA PHE A 64 -10.56 4.39 -5.40
C PHE A 64 -10.65 5.53 -4.36
N ILE A 65 -9.56 5.83 -3.64
CA ILE A 65 -9.49 7.02 -2.80
C ILE A 65 -9.33 8.25 -3.69
N GLU A 66 -10.28 9.18 -3.63
CA GLU A 66 -10.37 10.32 -4.56
C GLU A 66 -9.11 11.20 -4.56
N THR A 67 -8.56 11.50 -3.38
CA THR A 67 -7.33 12.30 -3.23
C THR A 67 -6.14 11.61 -3.90
N ILE A 68 -6.01 10.29 -3.75
CA ILE A 68 -4.97 9.51 -4.40
C ILE A 68 -5.19 9.51 -5.91
N HIS A 69 -6.39 9.17 -6.38
CA HIS A 69 -6.71 9.16 -7.82
C HIS A 69 -6.35 10.49 -8.47
N ARG A 70 -6.82 11.60 -7.89
CA ARG A 70 -6.54 12.96 -8.38
C ARG A 70 -5.04 13.25 -8.38
N THR A 71 -4.34 12.89 -7.31
CA THR A 71 -2.89 13.08 -7.22
C THR A 71 -2.17 12.35 -8.36
N LEU A 72 -2.48 11.07 -8.57
CA LEU A 72 -1.85 10.24 -9.61
C LEU A 72 -2.16 10.76 -11.01
N SER A 73 -3.41 11.10 -11.31
CA SER A 73 -3.86 11.63 -12.60
C SER A 73 -3.17 12.95 -12.95
N ASN A 74 -2.99 13.84 -11.98
CA ASN A 74 -2.41 15.17 -12.21
C ASN A 74 -0.87 15.19 -12.32
N THR A 75 -0.21 14.03 -12.32
CA THR A 75 1.25 13.95 -12.52
C THR A 75 1.69 13.87 -13.99
N GLY A 76 0.77 13.62 -14.92
CA GLY A 76 1.07 13.28 -16.33
C GLY A 76 1.72 11.90 -16.52
N LYS A 77 2.04 11.19 -15.43
CA LYS A 77 2.62 9.83 -15.46
C LYS A 77 1.56 8.73 -15.57
N SER A 78 0.32 9.09 -15.90
CA SER A 78 -0.81 8.17 -16.05
C SER A 78 -1.52 8.28 -17.41
N ASP A 79 -1.00 9.09 -18.33
CA ASP A 79 -1.72 9.51 -19.54
C ASP A 79 -1.64 8.48 -20.68
N SER A 80 -0.74 7.50 -20.58
CA SER A 80 -0.58 6.43 -21.56
C SER A 80 -0.19 5.11 -20.90
N TYR A 81 -0.41 3.99 -21.60
CA TYR A 81 0.00 2.66 -21.12
C TYR A 81 1.51 2.56 -20.87
N VAL A 82 2.34 3.23 -21.68
CA VAL A 82 3.80 3.23 -21.50
C VAL A 82 4.19 4.02 -20.24
N ALA A 83 3.57 5.18 -20.01
CA ALA A 83 3.80 5.97 -18.81
C ALA A 83 3.35 5.22 -17.54
N LEU A 84 2.17 4.59 -17.58
CA LEU A 84 1.65 3.75 -16.50
C LEU A 84 2.56 2.55 -16.24
N PHE A 85 2.98 1.83 -17.28
CA PHE A 85 3.91 0.71 -17.14
C PHE A 85 5.19 1.12 -16.43
N ARG A 86 5.83 2.22 -16.88
CA ARG A 86 7.04 2.74 -16.25
C ARG A 86 6.79 3.13 -14.79
N ARG A 87 5.69 3.82 -14.50
CA ARG A 87 5.32 4.22 -13.14
C ARG A 87 5.27 3.04 -12.18
N TYR A 88 4.53 1.99 -12.51
CA TYR A 88 4.35 0.85 -11.60
C TYR A 88 5.52 -0.11 -11.59
N PHE A 89 6.27 -0.21 -12.69
CA PHE A 89 7.55 -0.89 -12.71
C PHE A 89 8.56 -0.19 -11.78
N ASP A 90 8.66 1.14 -11.84
CA ASP A 90 9.52 1.93 -10.95
C ASP A 90 9.13 1.71 -9.48
N THR A 91 7.83 1.75 -9.15
CA THR A 91 7.33 1.44 -7.80
C THR A 91 7.75 0.03 -7.33
N LEU A 92 7.58 -0.99 -8.17
CA LEU A 92 7.99 -2.36 -7.87
C LEU A 92 9.50 -2.42 -7.57
N MET A 93 10.31 -1.74 -8.38
CA MET A 93 11.76 -1.70 -8.21
C MET A 93 12.17 -0.95 -6.93
N HIS A 94 11.49 0.13 -6.56
CA HIS A 94 11.75 0.84 -5.29
C HIS A 94 11.46 -0.07 -4.09
N VAL A 95 10.29 -0.70 -4.06
CA VAL A 95 9.88 -1.60 -2.96
C VAL A 95 10.82 -2.80 -2.87
N LYS A 96 11.21 -3.39 -4.01
CA LYS A 96 12.20 -4.47 -4.07
C LYS A 96 13.55 -4.02 -3.48
N LYS A 97 14.03 -2.82 -3.84
CA LYS A 97 15.28 -2.28 -3.26
C LYS A 97 15.19 -2.15 -1.74
N TRP A 98 14.05 -1.74 -1.19
CA TRP A 98 13.86 -1.62 0.26
C TRP A 98 13.92 -2.99 0.96
N TYR A 99 13.31 -4.03 0.39
CA TYR A 99 13.37 -5.37 0.98
C TYR A 99 14.72 -6.07 0.81
N GLU A 100 15.46 -5.79 -0.26
CA GLU A 100 16.69 -6.52 -0.60
C GLU A 100 17.98 -5.82 -0.17
N ASN A 101 17.90 -4.58 0.30
CA ASN A 101 19.07 -3.81 0.69
C ASN A 101 18.85 -3.07 2.02
N ASP A 102 19.95 -2.56 2.58
CA ASP A 102 19.96 -1.90 3.88
C ASP A 102 19.56 -0.43 3.73
N PHE A 103 18.24 -0.19 3.70
CA PHE A 103 17.68 1.13 3.43
C PHE A 103 17.92 2.17 4.53
N TRP A 104 18.54 1.77 5.64
CA TRP A 104 18.97 2.61 6.76
C TRP A 104 20.46 2.99 6.72
N ILE A 105 21.23 2.45 5.78
CA ILE A 105 22.65 2.77 5.59
C ILE A 105 22.77 3.80 4.47
N GLU A 106 23.34 4.96 4.77
CA GLU A 106 23.55 6.02 3.77
C GLU A 106 24.33 5.49 2.55
N ASN A 107 23.95 5.94 1.36
CA ASN A 107 24.47 5.50 0.05
C ASN A 107 24.19 4.04 -0.36
N ASN A 108 23.56 3.22 0.49
CA ASN A 108 23.06 1.92 0.07
C ASN A 108 21.93 2.07 -0.96
N PRO A 109 21.77 1.15 -1.95
CA PRO A 109 20.70 1.25 -2.94
C PRO A 109 19.28 1.38 -2.36
N GLY A 110 19.01 0.75 -1.22
CA GLY A 110 17.73 0.88 -0.52
C GLY A 110 17.52 2.29 0.05
N TYR A 111 18.56 2.90 0.59
CA TYR A 111 18.52 4.24 1.18
C TYR A 111 18.34 5.30 0.09
N GLN A 112 19.12 5.19 -1.00
CA GLN A 112 19.00 6.07 -2.16
C GLN A 112 17.59 6.01 -2.75
N SER A 113 17.04 4.80 -2.89
CA SER A 113 15.66 4.57 -3.33
C SER A 113 14.64 5.26 -2.42
N LEU A 114 14.79 5.19 -1.08
CA LEU A 114 13.92 5.93 -0.16
C LEU A 114 14.05 7.45 -0.31
N GLN A 115 15.27 7.98 -0.49
CA GLN A 115 15.46 9.42 -0.73
C GLN A 115 14.79 9.86 -2.03
N GLU A 116 14.95 9.08 -3.10
CA GLU A 116 14.32 9.34 -4.40
C GLU A 116 12.79 9.41 -4.25
N VAL A 117 12.17 8.44 -3.58
CA VAL A 117 10.71 8.42 -3.35
C VAL A 117 10.27 9.59 -2.47
N LYS A 118 10.99 9.88 -1.39
CA LYS A 118 10.71 11.03 -0.52
C LYS A 118 10.73 12.34 -1.32
N GLU A 119 11.74 12.53 -2.16
CA GLU A 119 11.87 13.72 -3.01
C GLU A 119 10.79 13.78 -4.11
N MET A 120 10.40 12.64 -4.68
CA MET A 120 9.26 12.57 -5.60
C MET A 120 7.96 13.01 -4.92
N HIS A 121 7.69 12.52 -3.71
CA HIS A 121 6.51 12.93 -2.94
C HIS A 121 6.55 14.42 -2.59
N ARG A 122 7.70 14.95 -2.15
CA ARG A 122 7.87 16.39 -1.89
C ARG A 122 7.53 17.22 -3.12
N ARG A 123 8.10 16.91 -4.28
CA ARG A 123 7.86 17.67 -5.53
C ARG A 123 6.39 17.68 -5.94
N VAL A 124 5.72 16.53 -5.83
CA VAL A 124 4.30 16.44 -6.17
C VAL A 124 3.45 17.19 -5.15
N SER A 125 3.76 17.06 -3.85
CA SER A 125 3.11 17.82 -2.77
C SER A 125 3.24 19.33 -3.01
N ASP A 126 4.46 19.84 -3.17
CA ASP A 126 4.73 21.26 -3.38
C ASP A 126 4.00 21.79 -4.63
N SER A 127 4.05 21.02 -5.73
CA SER A 127 3.43 21.41 -6.99
C SER A 127 1.90 21.43 -6.92
N GLN A 128 1.28 20.41 -6.34
CA GLN A 128 -0.19 20.27 -6.35
C GLN A 128 -0.86 21.05 -5.22
N ASN A 129 -0.12 21.40 -4.16
CA ASN A 129 -0.65 22.14 -3.02
C ASN A 129 -0.36 23.65 -3.07
N LYS A 130 0.43 24.14 -4.04
CA LYS A 130 0.91 25.53 -4.12
C LYS A 130 -0.17 26.62 -3.95
N ASN A 131 -1.37 26.38 -4.49
CA ASN A 131 -2.46 27.37 -4.51
C ASN A 131 -3.58 27.08 -3.50
N LEU A 132 -3.40 26.08 -2.64
CA LEU A 132 -4.39 25.66 -1.66
C LEU A 132 -4.28 26.52 -0.39
N LYS A 133 -5.43 26.92 0.15
CA LYS A 133 -5.56 27.71 1.38
C LYS A 133 -5.52 26.81 2.62
N ASP A 134 -5.38 27.44 3.78
CA ASP A 134 -5.49 26.74 5.05
C ASP A 134 -6.87 26.11 5.21
N GLY A 135 -6.89 24.83 5.60
CA GLY A 135 -8.12 24.04 5.70
C GLY A 135 -8.49 23.26 4.44
N ASP A 136 -7.86 23.52 3.30
CA ASP A 136 -8.10 22.75 2.07
C ASP A 136 -7.49 21.34 2.19
N VAL A 137 -8.16 20.36 1.59
CA VAL A 137 -7.65 18.99 1.47
C VAL A 137 -6.42 18.98 0.56
N ARG A 138 -5.31 18.46 1.07
CA ARG A 138 -4.02 18.45 0.39
C ARG A 138 -3.82 17.16 -0.41
N SER A 139 -3.09 17.24 -1.52
CA SER A 139 -2.51 16.07 -2.20
C SER A 139 -1.28 15.58 -1.42
N ILE A 140 -1.10 14.25 -1.30
CA ILE A 140 -0.02 13.65 -0.50
C ILE A 140 -0.09 14.16 0.95
N SER A 141 -1.31 14.19 1.48
CA SER A 141 -1.57 14.51 2.87
C SER A 141 -1.02 13.44 3.81
N LEU A 142 -0.94 13.72 5.12
CA LEU A 142 -0.56 12.73 6.13
C LEU A 142 -1.53 11.54 6.16
N LYS A 143 -2.82 11.80 5.91
CA LYS A 143 -3.82 10.75 5.68
C LYS A 143 -3.48 9.92 4.45
N ASP A 144 -3.19 10.54 3.30
CA ASP A 144 -2.84 9.81 2.08
C ASP A 144 -1.61 8.92 2.29
N MET A 145 -0.60 9.39 3.02
CA MET A 145 0.60 8.62 3.35
C MET A 145 0.28 7.41 4.25
N ALA A 146 -0.59 7.56 5.25
CA ALA A 146 -1.05 6.46 6.10
C ALA A 146 -1.94 5.44 5.35
N LEU A 147 -2.84 5.91 4.48
CA LEU A 147 -3.63 5.05 3.60
C LEU A 147 -2.74 4.29 2.61
N THR A 148 -1.66 4.92 2.15
CA THR A 148 -0.67 4.26 1.30
C THR A 148 0.09 3.18 2.07
N GLN A 149 0.48 3.42 3.33
CA GLN A 149 1.01 2.34 4.19
C GLN A 149 0.01 1.19 4.35
N PHE A 150 -1.28 1.48 4.53
CA PHE A 150 -2.32 0.45 4.55
C PHE A 150 -2.35 -0.34 3.24
N ALA A 151 -2.31 0.32 2.09
CA ALA A 151 -2.30 -0.35 0.80
C ALA A 151 -1.11 -1.33 0.69
N PHE A 152 0.08 -0.98 1.18
CA PHE A 152 1.21 -1.90 1.10
C PHE A 152 1.08 -3.11 2.06
N ILE A 153 0.68 -2.94 3.32
CA ILE A 153 0.78 -4.04 4.30
C ILE A 153 -0.52 -4.38 5.03
N GLY A 154 -1.55 -3.54 4.96
CA GLY A 154 -2.81 -3.71 5.67
C GLY A 154 -3.49 -5.04 5.38
N PHE A 155 -3.55 -5.46 4.12
CA PHE A 155 -4.13 -6.76 3.77
C PHE A 155 -3.33 -7.95 4.35
N ILE A 156 -1.99 -7.88 4.40
CA ILE A 156 -1.19 -8.92 5.07
C ILE A 156 -1.50 -8.98 6.56
N ILE A 157 -1.76 -7.84 7.22
CA ILE A 157 -2.11 -7.79 8.64
C ILE A 157 -3.53 -8.35 8.89
N LEU A 158 -4.46 -8.12 7.98
CA LEU A 158 -5.88 -8.48 8.17
C LEU A 158 -6.24 -9.88 7.68
N CYS A 159 -5.66 -10.33 6.58
CA CYS A 159 -5.98 -11.61 5.94
C CYS A 159 -4.74 -12.39 5.46
N PRO A 160 -3.72 -12.62 6.32
CA PRO A 160 -2.47 -13.26 5.91
C PRO A 160 -2.67 -14.66 5.31
N GLU A 161 -3.56 -15.47 5.88
CA GLU A 161 -3.86 -16.82 5.37
C GLU A 161 -4.45 -16.79 3.95
N GLN A 162 -5.37 -15.85 3.67
CA GLN A 162 -5.95 -15.70 2.34
C GLN A 162 -4.89 -15.29 1.31
N LEU A 163 -3.87 -14.55 1.74
CA LEU A 163 -2.76 -14.13 0.90
C LEU A 163 -1.61 -15.14 0.85
N GLY A 164 -1.73 -16.30 1.50
CA GLY A 164 -0.67 -17.31 1.55
C GLY A 164 0.56 -16.87 2.35
N PHE A 165 0.40 -15.91 3.26
CA PHE A 165 1.44 -15.40 4.14
C PHE A 165 1.41 -16.11 5.52
N SER A 166 2.48 -15.94 6.30
CA SER A 166 2.57 -16.45 7.67
C SER A 166 1.52 -15.82 8.59
N THR A 167 0.82 -16.64 9.37
CA THR A 167 -0.12 -16.22 10.42
C THR A 167 0.56 -16.04 11.78
N LYS A 168 1.87 -16.30 11.88
CA LYS A 168 2.63 -16.15 13.12
C LYS A 168 2.71 -14.67 13.49
N LYS A 169 2.28 -14.32 14.70
CA LYS A 169 2.32 -12.94 15.23
C LYS A 169 3.69 -12.28 15.05
N LYS A 170 4.78 -13.01 15.33
CA LYS A 170 6.16 -12.55 15.14
C LYS A 170 6.46 -12.11 13.71
N ASP A 171 5.97 -12.84 12.71
CA ASP A 171 6.22 -12.54 11.30
C ASP A 171 5.42 -11.32 10.85
N LEU A 172 4.17 -11.21 11.31
CA LEU A 172 3.30 -10.05 11.06
C LEU A 172 3.85 -8.78 11.73
N GLU A 173 4.34 -8.88 12.96
CA GLU A 173 5.01 -7.78 13.66
C GLU A 173 6.28 -7.34 12.92
N ALA A 174 7.06 -8.28 12.38
CA ALA A 174 8.27 -7.95 11.64
C ALA A 174 7.97 -7.16 10.36
N VAL A 175 7.01 -7.61 9.55
CA VAL A 175 6.65 -6.89 8.30
C VAL A 175 5.98 -5.56 8.59
N ALA A 176 5.13 -5.46 9.63
CA ALA A 176 4.58 -4.18 10.04
C ALA A 176 5.69 -3.23 10.49
N HIS A 177 6.61 -3.69 11.34
CA HIS A 177 7.73 -2.88 11.82
C HIS A 177 8.63 -2.39 10.66
N PHE A 178 8.90 -3.25 9.67
CA PHE A 178 9.60 -2.84 8.45
C PHE A 178 8.92 -1.65 7.76
N TRP A 179 7.60 -1.73 7.55
CA TRP A 179 6.83 -0.63 6.93
C TRP A 179 6.68 0.60 7.84
N ALA A 180 6.73 0.42 9.16
CA ALA A 180 6.79 1.52 10.11
C ALA A 180 8.08 2.32 9.92
N VAL A 181 9.23 1.63 9.84
CA VAL A 181 10.53 2.29 9.64
C VAL A 181 10.60 2.94 8.26
N CYS A 182 10.16 2.27 7.19
CA CYS A 182 10.05 2.89 5.86
C CYS A 182 9.19 4.16 5.89
N GLY A 183 8.02 4.12 6.55
CA GLY A 183 7.14 5.28 6.67
C GLY A 183 7.80 6.45 7.41
N SER A 184 8.46 6.17 8.54
CA SER A 184 9.21 7.18 9.30
C SER A 184 10.31 7.81 8.44
N MET A 185 11.07 7.00 7.70
CA MET A 185 12.13 7.47 6.81
C MET A 185 11.61 8.23 5.58
N LEU A 186 10.37 7.97 5.13
CA LEU A 186 9.66 8.77 4.13
C LEU A 186 9.08 10.08 4.71
N GLY A 187 9.13 10.27 6.03
CA GLY A 187 8.70 11.48 6.73
C GLY A 187 7.32 11.39 7.39
N ILE A 188 6.69 10.21 7.45
CA ILE A 188 5.44 10.03 8.19
C ILE A 188 5.72 10.21 9.69
N PRO A 189 5.12 11.20 10.37
CA PRO A 189 5.25 11.36 11.81
C PRO A 189 4.73 10.14 12.56
N ASP A 190 5.32 9.83 13.72
CA ASP A 190 4.97 8.64 14.51
C ASP A 190 3.48 8.58 14.87
N GLU A 191 2.81 9.73 15.07
CA GLU A 191 1.37 9.79 15.34
C GLU A 191 0.50 9.38 14.14
N TYR A 192 0.99 9.51 12.90
CA TYR A 192 0.30 9.11 11.66
C TYR A 192 0.80 7.76 11.11
N ASN A 193 1.86 7.19 11.70
CA ASN A 193 2.44 5.94 11.24
C ASN A 193 1.54 4.75 11.61
N LEU A 194 0.81 4.24 10.63
CA LEU A 194 -0.14 3.14 10.78
C LEU A 194 0.51 1.91 11.43
N CYS A 195 1.73 1.61 11.01
CA CYS A 195 2.42 0.36 11.33
C CYS A 195 3.22 0.44 12.64
N LEU A 196 3.22 1.58 13.33
CA LEU A 196 3.98 1.76 14.57
C LEU A 196 3.18 1.29 15.79
N GLY A 197 3.72 0.33 16.53
CA GLY A 197 3.19 -0.13 17.81
C GLY A 197 3.12 -1.65 17.91
N GLU A 198 2.32 -2.14 18.85
CA GLU A 198 2.06 -3.57 19.01
C GLU A 198 1.09 -4.08 17.94
N TYR A 199 1.21 -5.36 17.58
CA TYR A 199 0.39 -6.00 16.56
C TYR A 199 -1.10 -5.74 16.74
N ASP A 200 -1.63 -5.88 17.95
CA ASP A 200 -3.07 -5.76 18.20
C ASP A 200 -3.58 -4.33 17.95
N ARG A 201 -2.72 -3.31 18.16
CA ARG A 201 -3.03 -1.91 17.80
C ARG A 201 -2.98 -1.72 16.29
N ILE A 202 -1.94 -2.23 15.63
CA ILE A 202 -1.78 -2.13 14.17
C ILE A 202 -2.96 -2.82 13.47
N ASN A 203 -3.34 -4.02 13.90
CA ASN A 203 -4.49 -4.75 13.36
C ASN A 203 -5.80 -3.95 13.50
N ARG A 204 -6.06 -3.37 14.68
CA ARG A 204 -7.24 -2.51 14.89
C ARG A 204 -7.24 -1.28 13.98
N ARG A 205 -6.11 -0.59 13.82
CA ARG A 205 -6.00 0.55 12.90
C ARG A 205 -6.22 0.15 11.45
N CYS A 206 -5.65 -0.99 11.03
CA CYS A 206 -5.89 -1.54 9.70
C CYS A 206 -7.38 -1.83 9.48
N ARG A 207 -8.08 -2.46 10.43
CA ARG A 207 -9.54 -2.68 10.31
C ARG A 207 -10.30 -1.37 10.19
N LYS A 208 -9.98 -0.40 11.04
CA LYS A 208 -10.61 0.92 11.01
C LYS A 208 -10.46 1.59 9.64
N ILE A 209 -9.22 1.68 9.12
CA ILE A 209 -8.96 2.24 7.79
C ILE A 209 -9.68 1.44 6.69
N LEU A 210 -9.70 0.11 6.79
CA LEU A 210 -10.41 -0.72 5.83
C LEU A 210 -11.90 -0.37 5.77
N ASP A 211 -12.55 -0.29 6.93
CA ASP A 211 -13.99 -0.10 7.03
C ASP A 211 -14.41 1.37 6.80
N GLU A 212 -13.62 2.34 7.22
CA GLU A 212 -13.94 3.77 7.12
C GLU A 212 -13.49 4.41 5.79
N ASP A 213 -12.36 3.98 5.21
CA ASP A 213 -11.79 4.62 4.03
C ASP A 213 -11.88 3.78 2.75
N PHE A 214 -11.60 2.47 2.83
CA PHE A 214 -11.51 1.64 1.62
C PHE A 214 -12.85 1.02 1.22
N ARG A 215 -13.55 0.35 2.15
CA ARG A 215 -14.79 -0.37 1.89
C ARG A 215 -15.86 0.53 1.25
N PRO A 216 -16.16 1.76 1.74
CA PRO A 216 -17.18 2.60 1.13
C PRO A 216 -16.85 3.00 -0.31
N ARG A 217 -15.56 3.19 -0.62
CA ARG A 217 -15.12 3.59 -1.98
C ARG A 217 -15.10 2.44 -2.96
N MET A 218 -14.82 1.24 -2.45
CA MET A 218 -14.93 0.01 -3.23
C MET A 218 -16.40 -0.35 -3.50
N GLU A 219 -17.31 -0.07 -2.56
CA GLU A 219 -18.77 -0.19 -2.76
C GLU A 219 -19.31 0.81 -3.80
N GLU A 220 -18.86 2.07 -3.75
CA GLU A 220 -19.23 3.10 -4.72
C GLU A 220 -18.75 2.74 -6.14
N PHE A 221 -17.62 2.03 -6.24
CA PHE A 221 -17.03 1.50 -7.47
C PHE A 221 -17.05 2.48 -8.67
N SER A 222 -16.40 3.64 -8.51
CA SER A 222 -16.45 4.68 -9.55
C SER A 222 -15.88 4.22 -10.90
N ASN A 223 -16.49 4.67 -12.01
CA ASN A 223 -16.03 4.34 -13.37
C ASN A 223 -14.59 4.83 -13.63
N LYS A 224 -14.23 6.02 -13.12
CA LYS A 224 -12.89 6.60 -13.34
C LYS A 224 -11.82 5.83 -12.57
N SER A 225 -12.08 5.47 -11.31
CA SER A 225 -11.14 4.69 -10.50
C SER A 225 -11.02 3.26 -11.00
N SER A 226 -12.13 2.64 -11.41
CA SER A 226 -12.11 1.28 -11.97
C SER A 226 -11.38 1.21 -13.31
N GLU A 227 -11.50 2.22 -14.19
CA GLU A 227 -10.71 2.32 -15.42
C GLU A 227 -9.22 2.44 -15.12
N MET A 228 -8.83 3.29 -14.15
CA MET A 228 -7.43 3.40 -13.73
C MET A 228 -6.94 2.06 -13.18
N SER A 229 -7.68 1.45 -12.26
CA SER A 229 -7.38 0.14 -11.67
C SER A 229 -7.17 -0.94 -12.73
N GLU A 230 -8.02 -1.01 -13.75
CA GLU A 230 -7.87 -1.96 -14.85
C GLU A 230 -6.61 -1.70 -15.68
N LYS A 231 -6.30 -0.44 -16.01
CA LYS A 231 -5.07 -0.09 -16.74
C LYS A 231 -3.80 -0.42 -15.93
N ILE A 232 -3.82 -0.17 -14.60
CA ILE A 232 -2.73 -0.55 -13.68
C ILE A 232 -2.51 -2.06 -13.74
N TYR A 233 -3.60 -2.82 -13.59
CA TYR A 233 -3.53 -4.27 -13.61
C TYR A 233 -3.00 -4.78 -14.94
N PHE A 234 -3.47 -4.24 -16.07
CA PHE A 234 -3.02 -4.61 -17.40
C PHE A 234 -1.51 -4.45 -17.59
N VAL A 235 -0.94 -3.30 -17.17
CA VAL A 235 0.51 -3.07 -17.31
C VAL A 235 1.31 -3.90 -16.33
N TYR A 236 0.82 -4.09 -15.11
CA TYR A 236 1.48 -4.92 -14.09
C TYR A 236 1.54 -6.39 -14.50
N ASN A 237 0.47 -6.90 -15.13
CA ASN A 237 0.38 -8.27 -15.64
C ASN A 237 1.44 -8.58 -16.73
N ARG A 238 2.04 -7.55 -17.36
CA ARG A 238 3.17 -7.74 -18.29
C ARG A 238 4.51 -7.97 -17.59
N VAL A 239 4.62 -7.65 -16.31
CA VAL A 239 5.82 -7.85 -15.48
C VAL A 239 5.71 -9.16 -14.71
N ILE A 240 4.57 -9.37 -14.06
CA ILE A 240 4.26 -10.59 -13.32
C ILE A 240 3.04 -11.17 -14.00
N ALA A 241 3.20 -12.25 -14.77
CA ALA A 241 2.10 -12.90 -15.46
C ALA A 241 1.11 -13.45 -14.41
N LEU A 242 0.08 -12.65 -14.13
CA LEU A 242 -0.99 -12.89 -13.17
C LEU A 242 -2.27 -13.35 -13.88
N PHE A 243 -3.29 -13.56 -13.06
CA PHE A 243 -4.66 -13.90 -13.40
C PHE A 243 -5.38 -12.80 -14.21
N SER A 244 -6.66 -12.95 -14.50
CA SER A 244 -7.46 -11.92 -15.15
C SER A 244 -7.84 -10.81 -14.16
N TYR A 245 -7.99 -9.57 -14.65
CA TYR A 245 -8.38 -8.43 -13.80
C TYR A 245 -9.67 -8.69 -13.04
N LYS A 246 -10.70 -9.20 -13.72
CA LYS A 246 -12.00 -9.51 -13.09
C LYS A 246 -11.90 -10.59 -12.02
N ALA A 247 -11.08 -11.62 -12.22
CA ALA A 247 -10.85 -12.64 -11.20
C ALA A 247 -10.16 -12.05 -9.97
N THR A 248 -9.11 -11.23 -10.16
CA THR A 248 -8.40 -10.56 -9.06
C THR A 248 -9.33 -9.61 -8.29
N MET A 249 -10.06 -8.74 -9.00
CA MET A 249 -11.02 -7.84 -8.37
C MET A 249 -12.12 -8.63 -7.65
N LYS A 250 -12.67 -9.71 -8.24
CA LYS A 250 -13.68 -10.52 -7.54
C LYS A 250 -13.13 -11.13 -6.24
N TYR A 251 -11.89 -11.57 -6.22
CA TYR A 251 -11.22 -12.08 -5.02
C TYR A 251 -11.02 -10.99 -3.96
N LEU A 252 -10.66 -9.79 -4.40
CA LEU A 252 -10.52 -8.62 -3.53
C LEU A 252 -11.88 -8.22 -2.94
N PHE A 253 -12.94 -8.17 -3.75
CA PHE A 253 -14.31 -7.94 -3.27
C PHE A 253 -14.77 -9.01 -2.27
N ASP A 254 -14.44 -10.29 -2.51
CA ASP A 254 -14.70 -11.37 -1.54
C ASP A 254 -13.95 -11.14 -0.22
N THR A 255 -12.68 -10.72 -0.30
CA THR A 255 -11.82 -10.40 0.86
C THR A 255 -12.39 -9.23 1.67
N LEU A 256 -12.91 -8.22 0.96
CA LEU A 256 -13.59 -7.06 1.53
C LEU A 256 -15.01 -7.39 2.00
N GLN A 257 -15.55 -8.59 1.76
CA GLN A 257 -16.93 -8.95 2.06
C GLN A 257 -17.96 -8.03 1.36
N LEU A 258 -17.66 -7.67 0.12
CA LEU A 258 -18.48 -6.79 -0.71
C LEU A 258 -19.13 -7.55 -1.87
N GLN A 259 -20.27 -7.03 -2.32
CA GLN A 259 -20.89 -7.51 -3.56
C GLN A 259 -20.08 -7.05 -4.76
N CYS A 260 -19.77 -7.98 -5.65
CA CYS A 260 -19.04 -7.68 -6.87
C CYS A 260 -19.93 -6.91 -7.86
N PRO A 261 -19.55 -5.71 -8.31
CA PRO A 261 -20.41 -4.86 -9.14
C PRO A 261 -20.43 -5.26 -10.62
N PHE A 262 -19.63 -6.26 -11.02
CA PHE A 262 -19.55 -6.75 -12.39
C PHE A 262 -19.80 -8.26 -12.46
N GLN A 263 -20.27 -8.71 -13.62
CA GLN A 263 -20.44 -10.13 -13.92
C GLN A 263 -19.12 -10.76 -14.38
N MET A 264 -18.90 -12.00 -13.94
CA MET A 264 -17.79 -12.83 -14.41
C MET A 264 -18.26 -13.76 -15.52
N ASN A 265 -17.47 -13.89 -16.59
CA ASN A 265 -17.69 -14.92 -17.59
C ASN A 265 -17.06 -16.26 -17.13
N LEU A 266 -17.21 -17.31 -17.94
CA LEU A 266 -16.67 -18.65 -17.62
C LEU A 266 -15.14 -18.66 -17.49
N PHE A 267 -14.44 -17.89 -18.33
CA PHE A 267 -12.98 -17.80 -18.29
C PHE A 267 -12.52 -17.16 -16.96
N ASP A 268 -13.05 -15.98 -16.61
CA ASP A 268 -12.74 -15.29 -15.36
C ASP A 268 -13.08 -16.15 -14.13
N SER A 269 -14.21 -16.85 -14.18
CA SER A 269 -14.62 -17.77 -13.10
C SER A 269 -13.65 -18.94 -12.92
N SER A 270 -13.18 -19.51 -14.03
CA SER A 270 -12.18 -20.59 -14.01
C SER A 270 -10.83 -20.09 -13.46
N VAL A 271 -10.42 -18.91 -13.89
CA VAL A 271 -9.20 -18.23 -13.42
C VAL A 271 -9.27 -17.93 -11.92
N LEU A 272 -10.42 -17.44 -11.42
CA LEU A 272 -10.63 -17.23 -9.99
C LEU A 272 -10.51 -18.53 -9.19
N ALA A 273 -11.06 -19.64 -9.69
CA ALA A 273 -10.94 -20.93 -9.04
C ALA A 273 -9.47 -21.39 -8.95
N VAL A 274 -8.71 -21.26 -10.04
CA VAL A 274 -7.28 -21.56 -10.08
C VAL A 274 -6.51 -20.67 -9.10
N MET A 275 -6.80 -19.37 -9.06
CA MET A 275 -6.18 -18.44 -8.12
C MET A 275 -6.43 -18.86 -6.67
N LYS A 276 -7.68 -19.18 -6.30
CA LYS A 276 -8.03 -19.66 -4.94
C LYS A 276 -7.27 -20.94 -4.57
N ILE A 277 -7.03 -21.84 -5.52
CA ILE A 277 -6.21 -23.05 -5.29
C ILE A 277 -4.76 -22.67 -5.07
N ILE A 278 -4.18 -21.84 -5.95
CA ILE A 278 -2.78 -21.41 -5.85
C ILE A 278 -2.50 -20.71 -4.51
N MET A 279 -3.37 -19.79 -4.08
CA MET A 279 -3.21 -19.11 -2.79
C MET A 279 -3.24 -20.09 -1.61
N LYS A 280 -4.13 -21.10 -1.65
CA LYS A 280 -4.16 -22.18 -0.64
C LYS A 280 -2.90 -23.05 -0.68
N LEU A 281 -2.35 -23.33 -1.85
CA LEU A 281 -1.10 -24.09 -1.98
C LEU A 281 0.09 -23.29 -1.44
N PHE A 282 0.20 -22.00 -1.76
CA PHE A 282 1.23 -21.14 -1.18
C PHE A 282 1.13 -21.11 0.34
N TYR A 283 -0.07 -20.97 0.91
CA TYR A 283 -0.22 -21.08 2.36
C TYR A 283 0.34 -22.39 2.91
N ARG A 284 -0.01 -23.54 2.31
CA ARG A 284 0.39 -24.87 2.79
C ARG A 284 1.88 -25.18 2.64
N PHE A 285 2.51 -24.77 1.54
CA PHE A 285 3.94 -25.07 1.29
C PHE A 285 4.89 -24.08 1.95
N THR A 286 4.36 -23.00 2.51
CA THR A 286 5.16 -21.93 3.12
C THR A 286 5.01 -21.88 4.64
N ILE A 287 4.24 -22.77 5.27
CA ILE A 287 4.22 -22.99 6.73
C ILE A 287 5.29 -24.02 7.09
#